data_AF-A0A504KWT5-F1
#
_entry.id   AF-A0A504KWT5-F1
#
_cell.length_a   1.000
_cell.length_b   1.000
_cell.length_c   1.000
_cell.angle_alpha   90.00
_cell.angle_beta   90.00
_cell.angle_gamma   90.00
#
_symmetry.space_group_name_H-M   'P 1'
#
loop_
_entity.id
_entity.type
_entity.pdbx_description
1 polymer ?
#
loop_
_entity_poly.entity_id
_entity_poly.type
_entity_poly.pdbx_seq_one_letter_code
_entity_poly.pdbx_strand_id
1 'polypeptide(L)'
;MPGDLSDWLAAGGLLGTAAAFLLSAWEMRGNRRATSASLYMSLAESMRAEWRAFDLANGQKDTQEEILGEILNLVEAGCACENDRMFAGRTRKILRNVIDDIQDAIDGNPEIKALASKLTTHSHTYEESEAYRSRRMRERDRESRGRIVKTG
;
A
#
# COMPACT_ATOMS: atom_id res chain seq x y z
N MET A 1 57.30 19.89 11.08
CA MET A 1 56.14 18.99 10.89
C MET A 1 54.93 19.86 10.61
N PRO A 2 54.47 20.00 9.36
CA PRO A 2 53.24 20.72 9.05
C PRO A 2 52.13 19.69 8.80
N GLY A 3 51.29 19.50 9.80
CA GLY A 3 50.11 18.64 9.70
C GLY A 3 49.34 18.83 10.98
N ASP A 4 48.60 19.93 11.12
CA ASP A 4 47.78 20.11 12.32
C ASP A 4 46.67 21.18 12.27
N LEU A 5 46.32 21.74 11.10
CA LEU A 5 45.14 22.63 11.04
C LEU A 5 44.28 22.39 9.81
N SER A 6 44.88 22.21 8.63
CA SER A 6 44.17 21.84 7.41
C SER A 6 43.46 20.50 7.54
N ASP A 7 44.12 19.52 8.14
CA ASP A 7 43.60 18.14 8.26
C ASP A 7 42.48 18.07 9.31
N TRP A 8 42.57 18.87 10.38
CA TRP A 8 41.52 19.01 11.37
C TRP A 8 40.29 19.76 10.84
N LEU A 9 40.50 20.80 10.02
CA LEU A 9 39.40 21.51 9.36
C LEU A 9 38.73 20.62 8.31
N ALA A 10 39.50 19.85 7.54
CA ALA A 10 38.98 18.90 6.58
C ALA A 10 38.20 17.76 7.26
N ALA A 11 38.74 17.19 8.35
CA ALA A 11 38.06 16.18 9.15
C ALA A 11 36.79 16.73 9.82
N GLY A 12 36.83 17.95 10.36
CA GLY A 12 35.68 18.64 10.94
C GLY A 12 34.59 18.93 9.90
N GLY A 13 34.97 19.35 8.69
CA GLY A 13 34.05 19.57 7.57
C GLY A 13 33.39 18.26 7.10
N LEU A 14 34.14 17.16 7.08
CA LEU A 14 33.62 15.82 6.76
C LEU A 14 32.62 15.34 7.82
N LEU A 15 32.93 15.53 9.10
CA LEU A 15 32.04 15.18 10.21
C LEU A 15 30.77 16.04 10.23
N GLY A 16 30.89 17.34 10.00
CA GLY A 16 29.74 18.24 9.88
C GLY A 16 28.82 17.87 8.73
N THR A 17 29.41 17.56 7.56
CA THR A 17 28.65 17.10 6.37
C THR A 17 27.95 15.77 6.63
N ALA A 18 28.66 14.79 7.24
CA ALA A 18 28.07 13.50 7.60
C ALA A 18 26.92 13.65 8.61
N ALA A 19 27.07 14.53 9.61
CA ALA A 19 26.01 14.82 10.57
C ALA A 19 24.78 15.46 9.90
N ALA A 20 24.98 16.41 8.98
CA ALA A 20 23.91 17.01 8.21
C ALA A 20 23.16 15.96 7.35
N PHE A 21 23.88 15.08 6.67
CA PHE A 21 23.27 13.97 5.91
C PHE A 21 22.44 13.03 6.81
N LEU A 22 22.94 12.71 8.00
CA LEU A 22 22.21 11.86 8.96
C LEU A 22 20.93 12.55 9.46
N LEU A 23 20.99 13.85 9.78
CA LEU A 23 19.83 14.64 10.18
C LEU A 23 18.80 14.74 9.05
N SER A 24 19.22 15.06 7.82
CA SER A 24 18.32 15.09 6.67
C SER A 24 17.69 13.72 6.39
N ALA A 25 18.45 12.63 6.53
CA ALA A 25 17.90 11.29 6.40
C ALA A 25 16.89 10.95 7.50
N TRP A 26 17.10 11.45 8.72
CA TRP A 26 16.17 11.28 9.83
C TRP A 26 14.88 12.08 9.63
N GLU A 27 14.97 13.36 9.25
CA GLU A 27 13.83 14.22 8.94
C GLU A 27 13.03 13.66 7.75
N MET A 28 13.71 13.23 6.69
CA MET A 28 13.05 12.65 5.51
C MET A 28 12.28 11.37 5.87
N ARG A 29 12.78 10.56 6.82
CA ARG A 29 12.04 9.40 7.34
C ARG A 29 10.82 9.82 8.15
N GLY A 30 10.93 10.86 8.97
CA GLY A 30 9.81 11.43 9.74
C GLY A 30 8.71 11.95 8.81
N ASN A 31 9.10 12.79 7.85
CA ASN A 31 8.19 13.39 6.87
C ASN A 31 7.49 12.31 6.04
N ARG A 32 8.23 11.32 5.52
CA ARG A 32 7.65 10.21 4.76
C ARG A 32 6.60 9.44 5.56
N ARG A 33 6.80 9.24 6.87
CA ARG A 33 5.79 8.58 7.74
C ARG A 33 4.55 9.46 7.94
N ALA A 34 4.72 10.77 8.12
CA ALA A 34 3.61 11.70 8.28
C ALA A 34 2.76 11.78 6.99
N THR A 35 3.41 11.96 5.84
CA THR A 35 2.77 11.93 4.52
C THR A 35 2.07 10.59 4.27
N SER A 36 2.72 9.47 4.62
CA SER A 36 2.09 8.14 4.51
C SER A 36 0.79 8.06 5.30
N ALA A 37 0.77 8.56 6.54
CA ALA A 37 -0.42 8.51 7.40
C ALA A 37 -1.57 9.35 6.82
N SER A 38 -1.27 10.55 6.31
CA SER A 38 -2.27 11.41 5.67
C SER A 38 -2.84 10.78 4.40
N LEU A 39 -1.98 10.30 3.49
CA LEU A 39 -2.43 9.62 2.26
C LEU A 39 -3.29 8.39 2.57
N TYR A 40 -2.91 7.64 3.61
CA TYR A 40 -3.66 6.45 4.03
C TYR A 40 -5.03 6.83 4.58
N MET A 41 -5.12 7.88 5.40
CA MET A 41 -6.41 8.33 5.94
C MET A 41 -7.38 8.63 4.80
N SER A 42 -6.97 9.45 3.83
CA SER A 42 -7.82 9.78 2.68
C SER A 42 -8.23 8.53 1.90
N LEU A 43 -7.28 7.70 1.49
CA LEU A 43 -7.57 6.54 0.63
C LEU A 43 -8.42 5.48 1.36
N ALA A 44 -8.06 5.14 2.59
CA ALA A 44 -8.74 4.09 3.34
C ALA A 44 -10.09 4.55 3.91
N GLU A 45 -10.30 5.85 4.08
CA GLU A 45 -11.62 6.41 4.40
C GLU A 45 -12.52 6.37 3.17
N SER A 46 -12.04 6.78 2.00
CA SER A 46 -12.78 6.66 0.73
C SER A 46 -13.20 5.22 0.45
N MET A 47 -12.26 4.26 0.52
CA MET A 47 -12.58 2.84 0.32
C MET A 47 -13.67 2.33 1.27
N ARG A 48 -13.59 2.68 2.55
CA ARG A 48 -14.59 2.25 3.55
C ARG A 48 -15.94 2.95 3.37
N ALA A 49 -15.93 4.22 2.96
CA ALA A 49 -17.13 4.98 2.70
C ALA A 49 -17.89 4.38 1.50
N GLU A 50 -17.19 4.13 0.39
CA GLU A 50 -17.79 3.51 -0.79
C GLU A 50 -18.26 2.09 -0.51
N TRP A 51 -17.49 1.29 0.25
CA TRP A 51 -17.93 -0.04 0.65
C TRP A 51 -19.24 -0.01 1.46
N ARG A 52 -19.36 0.94 2.40
CA ARG A 52 -20.63 1.13 3.14
C ARG A 52 -21.76 1.59 2.23
N ALA A 53 -21.49 2.46 1.26
CA ALA A 53 -22.49 2.90 0.29
C ALA A 53 -22.98 1.73 -0.57
N PHE A 54 -22.07 0.84 -0.97
CA PHE A 54 -22.39 -0.38 -1.72
C PHE A 54 -23.30 -1.32 -0.91
N ASP A 55 -22.98 -1.53 0.38
CA ASP A 55 -23.79 -2.33 1.28
C ASP A 55 -25.19 -1.72 1.51
N LEU A 56 -25.29 -0.39 1.54
CA LEU A 56 -26.56 0.34 1.70
C LEU A 56 -27.42 0.35 0.43
N ALA A 57 -26.80 0.32 -0.75
CA ALA A 57 -27.49 0.29 -2.05
C ALA A 57 -28.11 -1.09 -2.37
N ASN A 58 -28.08 -2.04 -1.42
CA ASN A 58 -28.60 -3.39 -1.59
C ASN A 58 -30.02 -3.42 -2.16
N GLY A 59 -30.18 -4.07 -3.32
CA GLY A 59 -31.43 -4.14 -4.06
C GLY A 59 -31.57 -3.14 -5.22
N GLN A 60 -30.65 -2.17 -5.36
CA GLN A 60 -30.57 -1.26 -6.50
C GLN A 60 -29.37 -1.63 -7.39
N LYS A 61 -29.61 -2.54 -8.35
CA LYS A 61 -28.52 -3.15 -9.15
C LYS A 61 -27.63 -2.13 -9.87
N ASP A 62 -28.24 -1.13 -10.51
CA ASP A 62 -27.48 -0.13 -11.28
C ASP A 62 -26.59 0.73 -10.36
N THR A 63 -27.14 1.17 -9.23
CA THR A 63 -26.40 1.90 -8.19
C THR A 63 -25.27 1.06 -7.59
N GLN A 64 -25.50 -0.23 -7.36
CA GLN A 64 -24.47 -1.14 -6.84
C GLN A 64 -23.35 -1.37 -7.84
N GLU A 65 -23.66 -1.49 -9.14
CA GLU A 65 -22.64 -1.63 -10.18
C GLU A 65 -21.73 -0.40 -10.26
N GLU A 66 -22.30 0.81 -10.19
CA GLU A 66 -21.55 2.07 -10.17
C GLU A 66 -20.62 2.16 -8.95
N ILE A 67 -21.15 1.96 -7.74
CA ILE A 67 -20.35 2.04 -6.51
C ILE A 67 -19.26 0.97 -6.48
N LEU A 68 -19.55 -0.25 -6.95
CA LEU A 68 -18.53 -1.30 -7.05
C LEU A 68 -17.40 -0.91 -8.01
N GLY A 69 -17.72 -0.23 -9.13
CA GLY A 69 -16.73 0.33 -10.03
C GLY A 69 -15.78 1.29 -9.31
N GLU A 70 -16.32 2.20 -8.50
CA GLU A 70 -15.52 3.14 -7.71
C GLU A 70 -14.65 2.43 -6.66
N ILE A 71 -15.20 1.43 -5.97
CA ILE A 71 -14.42 0.60 -5.04
C ILE A 71 -13.24 -0.06 -5.76
N LEU A 72 -13.47 -0.64 -6.94
CA LEU A 72 -12.41 -1.29 -7.72
C LEU A 72 -11.34 -0.30 -8.17
N ASN A 73 -11.73 0.92 -8.58
CA ASN A 73 -10.80 1.99 -8.94
C ASN A 73 -9.96 2.45 -7.75
N LEU A 74 -10.57 2.59 -6.57
CA LEU A 74 -9.85 2.92 -5.34
C LEU A 74 -8.88 1.80 -4.93
N VAL A 75 -9.30 0.53 -5.05
CA VAL A 75 -8.43 -0.64 -4.81
C VAL A 75 -7.25 -0.64 -5.75
N GLU A 76 -7.46 -0.37 -7.03
CA GLU A 76 -6.39 -0.24 -8.02
C GLU A 76 -5.40 0.86 -7.63
N ALA A 77 -5.89 2.07 -7.33
CA ALA A 77 -5.05 3.18 -6.88
C ALA A 77 -4.27 2.83 -5.61
N GLY A 78 -4.90 2.12 -4.66
CA GLY A 78 -4.22 1.63 -3.46
C GLY A 78 -3.13 0.61 -3.74
N CYS A 79 -3.35 -0.30 -4.70
CA CYS A 79 -2.35 -1.26 -5.14
C CYS A 79 -1.17 -0.55 -5.83
N ALA A 80 -1.44 0.42 -6.70
CA ALA A 80 -0.42 1.26 -7.34
C ALA A 80 0.46 1.96 -6.29
N CYS A 81 -0.16 2.64 -5.32
CA CYS A 81 0.60 3.33 -4.26
C CYS A 81 1.42 2.36 -3.37
N GLU A 82 0.96 1.12 -3.20
CA GLU A 82 1.72 0.07 -2.50
C GLU A 82 2.95 -0.36 -3.30
N ASN A 83 2.77 -0.58 -4.62
CA ASN A 83 3.80 -0.97 -5.57
C ASN A 83 4.88 0.12 -5.70
N ASP A 84 4.47 1.39 -5.76
CA ASP A 84 5.34 2.57 -5.75
C ASP A 84 6.02 2.84 -4.40
N ARG A 85 5.69 2.05 -3.37
CA ARG A 85 6.23 2.17 -2.00
C ARG A 85 5.98 3.57 -1.43
N MET A 86 4.87 4.22 -1.79
CA MET A 86 4.51 5.55 -1.26
C MET A 86 4.30 5.50 0.26
N PHE A 87 3.83 4.37 0.78
CA PHE A 87 3.61 4.16 2.20
C PHE A 87 4.83 3.55 2.91
N ALA A 88 5.15 4.10 4.08
CA ALA A 88 6.23 3.62 4.95
C ALA A 88 5.71 2.99 6.25
N GLY A 89 6.48 2.03 6.77
CA GLY A 89 6.27 1.46 8.11
C GLY A 89 4.91 0.80 8.29
N ARG A 90 4.27 1.06 9.45
CA ARG A 90 3.00 0.43 9.83
C ARG A 90 1.85 0.82 8.91
N THR A 91 1.84 2.04 8.39
CA THR A 91 0.79 2.54 7.49
C THR A 91 0.66 1.69 6.23
N ARG A 92 1.78 1.28 5.64
CA ARG A 92 1.80 0.35 4.50
C ARG A 92 1.10 -0.97 4.84
N LYS A 93 1.36 -1.52 6.04
CA LYS A 93 0.71 -2.75 6.49
C LYS A 93 -0.80 -2.57 6.65
N ILE A 94 -1.22 -1.42 7.21
CA ILE A 94 -2.64 -1.14 7.41
C ILE A 94 -3.36 -1.00 6.06
N LEU A 95 -2.78 -0.28 5.10
CA LEU A 95 -3.36 -0.18 3.75
C LEU A 95 -3.54 -1.56 3.12
N ARG A 96 -2.52 -2.42 3.18
CA ARG A 96 -2.61 -3.79 2.66
C ARG A 96 -3.73 -4.58 3.29
N ASN A 97 -3.93 -4.46 4.61
CA ASN A 97 -5.05 -5.14 5.26
C ASN A 97 -6.40 -4.66 4.71
N VAL A 98 -6.57 -3.36 4.48
CA VAL A 98 -7.82 -2.83 3.90
C VAL A 98 -8.05 -3.36 2.48
N ILE A 99 -7.01 -3.39 1.66
CA ILE A 99 -7.07 -3.94 0.30
C ILE A 99 -7.41 -5.44 0.35
N ASP A 100 -6.71 -6.20 1.20
CA ASP A 100 -6.93 -7.63 1.39
C ASP A 100 -8.39 -7.89 1.87
N ASP A 101 -8.90 -7.13 2.83
CA ASP A 101 -10.26 -7.26 3.36
C ASP A 101 -11.33 -7.04 2.28
N ILE A 102 -11.16 -6.02 1.42
CA ILE A 102 -12.08 -5.72 0.31
C ILE A 102 -12.03 -6.82 -0.75
N GLN A 103 -10.82 -7.26 -1.12
CA GLN A 103 -10.64 -8.33 -2.11
C GLN A 103 -11.23 -9.66 -1.61
N ASP A 104 -11.00 -10.00 -0.34
CA ASP A 104 -11.55 -11.19 0.29
C ASP A 104 -13.10 -11.11 0.37
N ALA A 105 -13.67 -9.92 0.61
CA ALA A 105 -15.12 -9.71 0.58
C ALA A 105 -15.74 -9.88 -0.82
N ILE A 106 -15.07 -9.36 -1.85
CA ILE A 106 -15.46 -9.58 -3.26
C ILE A 106 -15.38 -11.07 -3.61
N ASP A 107 -14.27 -11.74 -3.26
CA ASP A 107 -14.06 -13.15 -3.57
C ASP A 107 -15.00 -14.09 -2.78
N GLY A 108 -15.42 -13.70 -1.58
CA GLY A 108 -16.32 -14.44 -0.72
C GLY A 108 -17.78 -14.44 -1.16
N ASN A 109 -18.18 -13.52 -2.05
CA ASN A 109 -19.56 -13.44 -2.56
C ASN A 109 -19.59 -13.67 -4.09
N PRO A 110 -20.16 -14.80 -4.56
CA PRO A 110 -20.19 -15.12 -5.99
C PRO A 110 -20.86 -14.06 -6.88
N GLU A 111 -21.89 -13.37 -6.37
CA GLU A 111 -22.60 -12.35 -7.14
C GLU A 111 -21.74 -11.09 -7.31
N ILE A 112 -21.12 -10.62 -6.21
CA ILE A 112 -20.20 -9.48 -6.23
C ILE A 112 -18.99 -9.81 -7.10
N LYS A 113 -18.46 -11.03 -6.99
CA LYS A 113 -17.34 -11.51 -7.81
C LYS A 113 -17.67 -11.50 -9.30
N ALA A 114 -18.86 -11.97 -9.68
CA ALA A 114 -19.30 -11.94 -11.08
C ALA A 114 -19.43 -10.51 -11.60
N LEU A 115 -19.99 -9.61 -10.78
CA LEU A 115 -20.11 -8.18 -11.12
C LEU A 115 -18.74 -7.51 -11.25
N ALA A 116 -17.84 -7.74 -10.30
CA ALA A 116 -16.47 -7.24 -10.35
C ALA A 116 -15.71 -7.77 -11.59
N SER A 117 -15.92 -9.04 -11.96
CA SER A 117 -15.30 -9.64 -13.15
C SER A 117 -15.81 -8.98 -14.45
N LYS A 118 -17.08 -8.59 -14.49
CA LYS A 118 -17.66 -7.83 -15.62
C LYS A 118 -17.01 -6.45 -15.74
N LEU A 119 -16.86 -5.75 -14.62
CA LEU A 119 -16.30 -4.39 -14.56
C LEU A 119 -14.78 -4.36 -14.85
N THR A 120 -14.07 -5.42 -14.52
CA THR A 120 -12.60 -5.52 -14.70
C THR A 120 -12.16 -6.08 -16.06
N THR A 121 -13.06 -6.09 -17.05
CA THR A 121 -12.77 -6.65 -18.40
C THR A 121 -11.69 -5.89 -19.17
N HIS A 122 -11.38 -4.65 -18.79
CA HIS A 122 -10.33 -3.86 -19.44
C HIS A 122 -8.98 -4.17 -18.80
N SER A 123 -8.17 -5.02 -19.46
CA SER A 123 -6.96 -5.61 -18.87
C SER A 123 -5.94 -4.60 -18.32
N HIS A 124 -5.82 -3.42 -18.92
CA HIS A 124 -4.84 -2.41 -18.51
C HIS A 124 -5.27 -1.54 -17.32
N THR A 125 -6.57 -1.56 -16.96
CA THR A 125 -7.10 -0.70 -15.89
C THR A 125 -6.89 -1.31 -14.51
N TYR A 126 -6.66 -2.62 -14.41
CA TYR A 126 -6.61 -3.34 -13.14
C TYR A 126 -5.31 -4.16 -12.94
N GLU A 127 -4.24 -3.79 -13.65
CA GLU A 127 -2.96 -4.50 -13.63
C GLU A 127 -2.32 -4.49 -12.24
N GLU A 128 -2.43 -3.39 -11.51
CA GLU A 128 -1.79 -3.22 -10.20
C GLU A 128 -2.46 -4.12 -9.16
N SER A 129 -3.79 -4.22 -9.19
CA SER A 129 -4.54 -5.12 -8.31
C SER A 129 -4.31 -6.60 -8.64
N GLU A 130 -4.11 -6.97 -9.90
CA GLU A 130 -3.74 -8.33 -10.30
C GLU A 130 -2.30 -8.67 -9.88
N ALA A 131 -1.36 -7.76 -10.14
CA ALA A 131 0.03 -7.90 -9.72
C ALA A 131 0.15 -8.00 -8.20
N TYR A 132 -0.63 -7.20 -7.47
CA TYR A 132 -0.73 -7.25 -6.02
C TYR A 132 -1.23 -8.62 -5.55
N ARG A 133 -2.35 -9.10 -6.09
CA ARG A 133 -2.91 -10.43 -5.72
C ARG A 133 -1.93 -11.56 -5.98
N SER A 134 -1.31 -11.57 -7.16
CA SER A 134 -0.29 -12.54 -7.54
C SER A 134 0.90 -12.55 -6.57
N ARG A 135 1.37 -11.37 -6.16
CA ARG A 135 2.45 -11.25 -5.16
C ARG A 135 2.01 -11.76 -3.80
N ARG A 136 0.82 -11.38 -3.32
CA ARG A 136 0.30 -11.78 -2.00
C ARG A 136 0.08 -13.29 -1.91
N MET A 137 -0.39 -13.93 -2.98
CA MET A 137 -0.53 -15.39 -3.03
C MET A 137 0.83 -16.09 -2.85
N ARG A 138 1.85 -15.65 -3.59
CA ARG A 138 3.23 -16.17 -3.45
C ARG A 138 3.81 -15.96 -2.05
N GLU A 139 3.51 -14.83 -1.41
CA GLU A 139 3.91 -14.56 -0.03
C GLU A 139 3.23 -15.52 0.96
N ARG A 140 1.91 -15.69 0.85
CA ARG A 140 1.14 -16.63 1.70
C ARG A 140 1.61 -18.08 1.53
N ASP A 141 1.93 -18.49 0.30
CA ASP A 141 2.47 -19.83 0.03
C ASP A 141 3.84 -20.05 0.67
N ARG A 142 4.72 -19.04 0.60
CA ARG A 142 6.03 -19.08 1.25
C ARG A 142 5.91 -19.15 2.77
N GLU A 143 5.02 -18.37 3.36
CA GLU A 143 4.76 -18.40 4.80
C GLU A 143 4.22 -19.76 5.27
N SER A 144 3.34 -20.38 4.47
CA SER A 144 2.75 -21.68 4.76
C SER A 144 3.81 -22.79 4.71
N ARG A 145 4.66 -22.79 3.67
CA ARG A 145 5.79 -23.73 3.55
C ARG A 145 6.85 -23.53 4.64
N GLY A 146 7.17 -22.29 5.00
CA GLY A 146 8.12 -21.99 6.07
C GLY A 146 7.65 -22.37 7.47
N ARG A 147 6.32 -22.42 7.70
CA ARG A 147 5.74 -22.92 8.94
C ARG A 147 5.86 -24.44 9.07
N ILE A 148 5.63 -25.19 7.99
CA ILE A 148 5.72 -26.66 7.96
C ILE A 148 7.15 -27.14 8.32
N VAL A 149 8.19 -26.41 7.88
CA VAL A 149 9.60 -26.75 8.16
C VAL A 149 10.02 -26.47 9.60
N LYS A 150 9.32 -25.61 10.34
CA LYS A 150 9.66 -25.28 11.75
C LYS A 150 8.96 -26.17 12.78
N THR A 151 8.04 -27.02 12.35
CA THR A 151 7.23 -27.87 13.23
C THR A 151 7.49 -29.37 13.06
N GLY A 152 8.44 -29.76 12.21
CA GLY A 152 8.95 -31.12 12.07
C GLY A 152 10.40 -31.20 12.51
#